data_AF-A0AAP0KU37-F1
#
_entry.id   AF-A0AAP0KU37-F1
#
_cell.length_a   1.000
_cell.length_b   1.000
_cell.length_c   1.000
_cell.angle_alpha   90.00
_cell.angle_beta   90.00
_cell.angle_gamma   90.00
#
_symmetry.space_group_name_H-M   'P 1'
#
loop_
_entity.id
_entity.type
_entity.pdbx_description
1 polymer ?
#
loop_
_entity_poly.entity_id
_entity_poly.type
_entity_poly.pdbx_seq_one_letter_code
_entity_poly.pdbx_strand_id
1 'polypeptide(L)'
;MVHFGNSSKMLQYEQWQCCSYLQQGNVMKDAEAKGFNPGLIVLLVVVGLVLLFLVGNYALYVYAQKNLPPRKKKPVSKKKMKREKLKQGVSAPGE
;
A
#
# COMPACT_ATOMS: atom_id res chain seq x y z
N MET A 1 27.41 60.72 18.56
CA MET A 1 28.20 59.55 18.13
C MET A 1 27.23 58.43 17.80
N VAL A 2 26.96 58.19 16.51
CA VAL A 2 26.04 57.12 16.08
C VAL A 2 26.89 55.85 15.94
N HIS A 3 26.53 54.83 16.72
CA HIS A 3 27.16 53.51 16.65
C HIS A 3 26.96 52.92 15.24
N PHE A 4 28.03 52.90 14.44
CA PHE A 4 28.13 52.15 13.19
C PHE A 4 28.19 50.65 13.50
N GLY A 5 27.02 50.06 13.78
CA GLY A 5 26.85 48.63 13.93
C GLY A 5 26.94 47.93 12.59
N ASN A 6 28.09 47.28 12.35
CA ASN A 6 28.30 46.09 11.52
C ASN A 6 27.35 45.88 10.31
N SER A 7 27.43 46.78 9.33
CA SER A 7 26.70 46.71 8.05
C SER A 7 27.09 45.50 7.18
N SER A 8 28.23 44.86 7.48
CA SER A 8 28.76 43.73 6.71
C SER A 8 27.97 42.43 6.94
N LYS A 9 27.37 42.25 8.12
CA LYS A 9 26.59 41.04 8.42
C LYS A 9 25.26 40.99 7.68
N MET A 10 24.58 42.14 7.49
CA MET A 10 23.28 42.19 6.81
C MET A 10 23.37 41.77 5.35
N LEU A 11 24.37 42.27 4.62
CA LEU A 11 24.59 41.90 3.22
C LEU A 11 24.87 40.41 3.05
N GLN A 12 25.50 39.77 4.03
CA GLN A 12 25.82 38.35 3.96
C GLN A 12 24.59 37.46 4.15
N TYR A 13 23.61 37.88 4.98
CA TYR A 13 22.33 37.18 5.10
C TYR A 13 21.46 37.34 3.85
N GLU A 14 21.39 38.54 3.28
CA GLU A 14 20.65 38.79 2.03
C GLU A 14 21.25 38.02 0.85
N GLN A 15 22.60 37.95 0.76
CA GLN A 15 23.30 37.18 -0.27
C GLN A 15 23.03 35.67 -0.13
N TRP A 16 23.02 35.14 1.10
CA TRP A 16 22.71 33.72 1.36
C TRP A 16 21.26 33.37 1.02
N GLN A 17 20.32 34.24 1.39
CA GLN A 17 18.91 34.05 1.05
C GLN A 17 18.71 34.08 -0.47
N CYS A 18 19.26 35.06 -1.19
CA CYS A 18 19.11 35.16 -2.65
C CYS A 18 19.66 33.92 -3.40
N CYS A 19 20.82 33.42 -2.98
CA CYS A 19 21.43 32.23 -3.57
C CYS A 19 20.57 30.96 -3.34
N SER A 20 19.91 30.86 -2.17
CA SER A 20 19.00 29.75 -1.86
C SER A 20 17.72 29.77 -2.71
N TYR A 21 17.16 30.95 -2.99
CA TYR A 21 15.95 31.08 -3.83
C TYR A 21 16.23 30.80 -5.31
N LEU A 22 17.40 31.21 -5.83
CA LEU A 22 17.85 30.83 -7.18
C LEU A 22 18.05 29.33 -7.32
N GLN A 23 18.65 28.68 -6.32
CA GLN A 23 18.85 27.24 -6.33
C GLN A 23 17.51 26.51 -6.36
N GLN A 24 16.56 26.87 -5.48
CA GLN A 24 15.20 26.31 -5.44
C GLN A 24 14.45 26.47 -6.77
N GLY A 25 14.52 27.66 -7.40
CA GLY A 25 13.86 27.92 -8.68
C GLY A 25 14.39 27.08 -9.85
N ASN A 26 15.68 26.73 -9.84
CA ASN A 26 16.28 25.85 -10.84
C ASN A 26 15.83 24.39 -10.64
N VAL A 27 15.79 23.88 -9.39
CA VAL A 27 15.35 22.49 -9.14
C VAL A 27 13.90 22.25 -9.56
N MET A 28 13.03 23.25 -9.38
CA MET A 28 11.62 23.16 -9.78
C MET A 28 11.45 23.20 -11.31
N LYS A 29 12.25 24.01 -12.02
CA LYS A 29 12.27 24.07 -13.48
C LYS A 29 12.80 22.78 -14.12
N ASP A 30 13.82 22.17 -13.53
CA ASP A 30 14.37 20.89 -14.00
C ASP A 30 13.40 19.72 -13.80
N ALA A 31 12.54 19.79 -12.77
CA ALA A 31 11.47 18.82 -12.54
C ALA A 31 10.31 18.97 -13.55
N GLU A 32 10.01 20.20 -13.99
CA GLU A 32 8.95 20.48 -14.97
C GLU A 32 9.39 20.19 -16.42
N ALA A 33 10.66 20.43 -16.76
CA ALA A 33 11.18 20.28 -18.12
C ALA A 33 11.41 18.82 -18.57
N LYS A 34 11.38 17.86 -17.63
CA LYS A 34 11.52 16.43 -17.94
C LYS A 34 10.15 15.83 -18.24
N GLY A 35 9.62 16.15 -19.42
CA GLY A 35 8.33 15.62 -19.89
C GLY A 35 8.25 14.09 -19.77
N PHE A 36 7.04 13.58 -19.52
CA PHE A 36 6.81 12.15 -19.34
C PHE A 36 7.22 11.37 -20.58
N ASN A 37 8.32 10.61 -20.46
CA ASN A 37 8.81 9.75 -21.53
C ASN A 37 7.76 8.67 -21.85
N PRO A 38 7.52 8.32 -23.12
CA PRO A 38 6.57 7.28 -23.49
C PRO A 38 6.82 5.96 -22.76
N GLY A 39 8.09 5.58 -22.53
CA GLY A 39 8.44 4.40 -21.74
C GLY A 39 8.01 4.49 -20.27
N LEU A 40 8.13 5.67 -19.65
CA LEU A 40 7.67 5.90 -18.28
C LEU A 40 6.14 5.86 -18.18
N ILE A 41 5.45 6.45 -19.15
CA ILE A 41 3.98 6.41 -19.22
C ILE A 41 3.51 4.97 -19.34
N VAL A 42 4.11 4.18 -20.23
CA VAL A 42 3.75 2.77 -20.40
C VAL A 42 4.02 1.97 -19.13
N LEU A 43 5.16 2.21 -18.46
CA LEU A 43 5.46 1.54 -17.19
C LEU A 43 4.41 1.86 -16.12
N LEU A 44 4.04 3.14 -15.97
CA LEU A 44 2.99 3.57 -15.04
C LEU A 44 1.63 2.94 -15.38
N VAL A 45 1.26 2.89 -16.66
CA VAL A 45 -0.01 2.30 -17.10
C VAL A 45 -0.05 0.79 -16.83
N VAL A 46 1.01 0.06 -17.16
CA VAL A 46 1.05 -1.40 -16.94
C VAL A 46 1.02 -1.72 -15.45
N VAL A 47 1.85 -1.05 -14.64
CA VAL A 47 1.86 -1.24 -13.19
C VAL A 47 0.50 -0.84 -12.58
N GLY A 48 -0.07 0.29 -13.02
CA GLY A 48 -1.37 0.77 -12.56
C GLY A 48 -2.51 -0.19 -12.91
N LEU A 49 -2.54 -0.72 -14.13
CA LEU A 49 -3.54 -1.70 -14.56
C LEU A 49 -3.42 -3.00 -13.76
N VAL A 50 -2.21 -3.52 -13.55
CA VAL A 50 -1.98 -4.74 -12.76
C VAL A 50 -2.40 -4.55 -11.31
N LEU A 51 -2.03 -3.42 -10.70
CA LEU A 51 -2.41 -3.10 -9.32
C LEU A 51 -3.92 -2.93 -9.19
N LEU A 52 -4.56 -2.18 -10.09
CA LEU A 52 -6.01 -1.99 -10.06
C LEU A 52 -6.75 -3.32 -10.24
N PHE A 53 -6.27 -4.18 -11.15
CA PHE A 53 -6.85 -5.49 -11.38
C PHE A 53 -6.70 -6.39 -10.16
N LEU A 54 -5.52 -6.39 -9.53
CA LEU A 54 -5.25 -7.20 -8.34
C LEU A 54 -6.07 -6.73 -7.14
N VAL A 55 -6.07 -5.42 -6.86
CA VAL A 55 -6.83 -4.84 -5.75
C VAL A 55 -8.33 -5.01 -5.97
N GLY A 56 -8.83 -4.74 -7.18
CA GLY A 56 -10.24 -4.93 -7.51
C GLY A 56 -10.67 -6.39 -7.38
N ASN A 57 -9.87 -7.33 -7.88
CA ASN A 57 -10.17 -8.76 -7.77
C ASN A 57 -10.08 -9.25 -6.32
N TYR A 58 -9.08 -8.79 -5.56
CA TYR A 58 -8.94 -9.15 -4.15
C TYR A 58 -10.09 -8.58 -3.31
N ALA A 59 -10.47 -7.33 -3.53
CA ALA A 59 -11.61 -6.71 -2.87
C ALA A 59 -12.90 -7.46 -3.18
N LEU A 60 -13.11 -7.84 -4.45
CA LEU A 60 -14.26 -8.63 -4.86
C LEU A 60 -14.23 -10.04 -4.24
N TYR A 61 -13.07 -10.68 -4.16
CA TYR A 61 -12.90 -11.98 -3.51
C TYR A 61 -13.22 -11.91 -2.01
N VAL A 62 -12.77 -10.87 -1.32
CA VAL A 62 -13.07 -10.64 0.10
C VAL A 62 -14.54 -10.31 0.29
N TYR A 63 -15.12 -9.47 -0.58
CA TYR A 63 -16.54 -9.14 -0.55
C TYR A 63 -17.40 -10.38 -0.76
N ALA A 64 -17.06 -11.20 -1.74
CA ALA A 64 -17.69 -12.48 -1.98
C ALA A 64 -17.54 -13.37 -0.75
N GLN A 65 -16.36 -13.54 -0.16
CA GLN A 65 -16.20 -14.34 1.06
C GLN A 65 -17.04 -13.86 2.25
N LYS A 66 -17.28 -12.55 2.38
CA LYS A 66 -18.15 -12.01 3.44
C LYS A 66 -19.64 -12.26 3.19
N ASN A 67 -20.06 -12.29 1.93
CA ASN A 67 -21.46 -12.52 1.53
C ASN A 67 -21.76 -14.00 1.23
N LEU A 68 -20.74 -14.78 0.92
CA LEU A 68 -20.86 -16.23 0.81
C LEU A 68 -21.03 -16.78 2.22
N PRO A 69 -22.02 -17.65 2.45
CA PRO A 69 -22.16 -18.32 3.74
C PRO A 69 -20.83 -19.02 4.06
N PRO A 70 -20.34 -18.91 5.31
CA PRO A 70 -19.07 -19.52 5.70
C PRO A 70 -19.11 -20.95 5.20
N ARG A 71 -18.11 -21.34 4.39
CA ARG A 71 -18.02 -22.69 3.83
C ARG A 71 -18.08 -23.64 5.00
N LYS A 72 -19.28 -24.11 5.34
CA LYS A 72 -19.47 -25.12 6.36
C LYS A 72 -18.65 -26.27 5.84
N LYS A 73 -17.52 -26.57 6.50
CA LYS A 73 -16.80 -27.84 6.32
C LYS A 73 -17.92 -28.87 6.21
N LYS A 74 -18.06 -29.50 5.02
CA LYS A 74 -19.24 -30.32 4.68
C LYS A 74 -19.65 -31.03 5.96
N PRO A 75 -20.78 -30.66 6.60
CA PRO A 75 -21.12 -31.23 7.89
C PRO A 75 -21.08 -32.72 7.64
N VAL A 76 -20.17 -33.40 8.31
CA VAL A 76 -19.87 -34.78 7.95
C VAL A 76 -21.20 -35.48 8.04
N SER A 77 -21.69 -35.98 6.89
CA SER A 77 -23.07 -36.42 6.73
C SER A 77 -23.48 -37.17 7.98
N LYS A 78 -24.69 -36.97 8.51
CA LYS A 78 -25.09 -37.64 9.77
C LYS A 78 -24.80 -39.15 9.75
N LYS A 79 -24.74 -39.75 8.55
CA LYS A 79 -24.24 -41.11 8.26
C LYS A 79 -22.76 -41.36 8.65
N LYS A 80 -21.84 -40.44 8.32
CA LYS A 80 -20.42 -40.46 8.72
C LYS A 80 -20.25 -40.19 10.22
N MET A 81 -20.96 -39.21 10.79
CA MET A 81 -20.88 -38.92 12.23
C MET A 81 -21.41 -40.09 13.08
N LYS A 82 -22.49 -40.74 12.63
CA LYS A 82 -22.98 -41.98 13.26
C LYS A 82 -22.00 -43.14 13.08
N ARG A 83 -21.34 -43.26 11.92
CA ARG A 83 -20.30 -44.29 11.66
C ARG A 83 -19.07 -44.13 12.57
N GLU A 84 -18.61 -42.90 12.80
CA GLU A 84 -17.50 -42.64 13.73
C GLU A 84 -17.93 -42.86 15.19
N LYS A 85 -19.13 -42.45 15.60
CA LYS A 85 -19.68 -42.74 16.94
C LYS A 85 -19.89 -44.24 17.20
N LEU A 86 -20.29 -45.01 16.19
CA LEU A 86 -20.41 -46.47 16.28
C LEU A 86 -19.06 -47.19 16.37
N LYS A 87 -17.99 -46.59 15.84
CA LYS A 87 -16.61 -47.09 15.99
C LYS A 87 -16.02 -46.77 17.36
N GLN A 88 -16.40 -45.63 17.96
CA GLN A 88 -16.00 -45.24 19.32
C GLN A 88 -16.83 -45.90 20.43
N GLY A 89 -18.04 -46.39 20.10
CA GLY A 89 -18.96 -47.01 21.06
C GLY A 89 -18.86 -48.53 21.18
N VAL A 90 -17.85 -49.18 20.57
CA VAL A 90 -17.62 -50.62 20.69
C VAL A 90 -16.36 -50.87 21.54
N SER A 91 -16.41 -50.44 22.80
CA SER A 91 -15.65 -51.15 23.84
C SER A 91 -16.52 -52.33 24.25
N ALA A 92 -15.98 -53.53 24.07
CA ALA A 92 -16.66 -54.77 24.44
C ALA A 92 -17.13 -54.69 25.90
N PRO A 93 -18.41 -54.97 26.20
CA PRO A 93 -18.86 -55.14 27.58
C PRO A 93 -18.31 -56.48 28.08
N GLY A 94 -17.22 -56.44 28.81
CA GLY A 94 -16.55 -57.64 29.30
C GLY A 94 -15.28 -57.34 30.07
N GLU A 95 -15.43 -56.69 31.23
CA GLU A 95 -14.72 -56.97 32.48
C GLU A 95 -15.74 -56.91 33.62
#